data_AF-A0A951RFW3-F1
#
_entry.id   AF-A0A951RFW3-F1
#
_cell.length_a   1.000
_cell.length_b   1.000
_cell.length_c   1.000
_cell.angle_alpha   90.00
_cell.angle_beta   90.00
_cell.angle_gamma   90.00
#
_symmetry.space_group_name_H-M   'P 1'
#
loop_
_entity.id
_entity.type
_entity.pdbx_description
1 polymer ?
#
loop_
_entity_poly.entity_id
_entity_poly.type
_entity_poly.pdbx_seq_one_letter_code
_entity_poly.pdbx_strand_id
1 'polypeptide(L)'
;KLPGREVWLSEFGWDTDENTYQSAAWGHKLYPEKISMEEIQGQWLTRAFLIGAAAGLDRMMMFLANDLKNYPHGVYGSCGFITVDEEFKPSWYYVKTMKNALTGMVFLDELPSENENVWIYRFKNLQSGKCAYVLWCPTSDGTVVEDYELKITGNTPVVKKTMLVHKNETGINEDLELTNGTIRLDVSERPVIVSVENF
;
A
#
# COMPACT_ATOMS: atom_id res chain seq x y z
N LYS A 1 17.93 -5.57 14.20
CA LYS A 1 18.40 -4.19 13.91
C LYS A 1 19.87 -4.06 14.30
N LEU A 2 20.65 -3.26 13.56
CA LEU A 2 22.04 -2.92 13.88
C LEU A 2 22.05 -1.66 14.75
N PRO A 3 22.48 -1.71 16.02
CA PRO A 3 22.40 -0.55 16.92
C PRO A 3 23.16 0.66 16.36
N GLY A 4 22.49 1.81 16.32
CA GLY A 4 23.07 3.09 15.88
C GLY A 4 23.39 3.18 14.39
N ARG A 5 22.87 2.26 13.56
CA ARG A 5 23.05 2.27 12.10
C ARG A 5 21.70 2.27 11.41
N GLU A 6 21.56 3.09 10.37
CA GLU A 6 20.41 3.01 9.47
C GLU A 6 20.57 1.82 8.50
N VAL A 7 19.47 1.13 8.20
CA VAL A 7 19.37 0.08 7.18
C VAL A 7 18.51 0.60 6.04
N TRP A 8 19.11 0.68 4.85
CA TRP A 8 18.47 1.27 3.67
C TRP A 8 18.23 0.19 2.61
N LEU A 9 17.01 0.15 2.09
CA LEU A 9 16.73 -0.51 0.81
C LEU A 9 16.86 0.54 -0.29
N SER A 10 18.06 0.64 -0.86
CA SER A 10 18.41 1.73 -1.78
C SER A 10 17.76 1.61 -3.15
N GLU A 11 17.30 0.42 -3.55
CA GLU A 11 16.57 0.21 -4.79
C GLU A 11 15.55 -0.93 -4.62
N PHE A 12 14.33 -0.69 -5.08
CA PHE A 12 13.31 -1.71 -5.32
C PHE A 12 12.27 -1.17 -6.31
N GLY A 13 11.55 -2.05 -6.99
CA GLY A 13 10.52 -1.67 -7.95
C GLY A 13 10.14 -2.82 -8.87
N TRP A 14 9.11 -2.57 -9.68
CA TRP A 14 8.60 -3.52 -10.68
C TRP A 14 8.33 -2.78 -11.97
N ASP A 15 8.54 -3.46 -13.09
CA ASP A 15 8.29 -2.91 -14.42
C ASP A 15 6.78 -2.92 -14.74
N THR A 16 6.34 -2.13 -15.70
CA THR A 16 4.96 -2.19 -16.24
C THR A 16 4.92 -2.62 -17.70
N ASP A 17 6.06 -2.83 -18.36
CA ASP A 17 6.10 -3.46 -19.69
C ASP A 17 5.85 -4.96 -19.56
N GLU A 18 4.71 -5.41 -20.07
CA GLU A 18 4.25 -6.81 -20.03
C GLU A 18 5.22 -7.82 -20.67
N ASN A 19 6.11 -7.35 -21.55
CA ASN A 19 7.09 -8.19 -22.23
C ASN A 19 8.33 -8.50 -21.37
N THR A 20 8.46 -7.85 -20.21
CA THR A 20 9.64 -7.98 -19.34
C THR A 20 9.38 -8.98 -18.23
N TYR A 21 10.37 -9.82 -17.90
CA TYR A 21 10.24 -10.78 -16.79
C TYR A 21 10.13 -10.12 -15.40
N GLN A 22 10.41 -8.82 -15.31
CA GLN A 22 10.28 -7.99 -14.11
C GLN A 22 8.95 -7.21 -14.08
N SER A 23 8.08 -7.40 -15.08
CA SER A 23 6.77 -6.77 -15.11
C SER A 23 5.99 -7.15 -13.85
N ALA A 24 5.31 -6.17 -13.28
CA ALA A 24 4.30 -6.42 -12.26
C ALA A 24 3.33 -7.45 -12.82
N ALA A 25 3.13 -8.58 -12.13
CA ALA A 25 2.32 -9.68 -12.63
C ALA A 25 2.78 -10.27 -13.99
N TRP A 26 4.08 -10.29 -14.28
CA TRP A 26 4.61 -11.00 -15.44
C TRP A 26 4.16 -12.47 -15.45
N GLY A 27 3.56 -12.90 -16.57
CA GLY A 27 3.03 -14.26 -16.73
C GLY A 27 1.79 -14.57 -15.88
N HIS A 28 1.26 -13.63 -15.09
CA HIS A 28 0.03 -13.82 -14.33
C HIS A 28 -1.19 -13.76 -15.25
N LYS A 29 -2.02 -14.80 -15.17
CA LYS A 29 -3.33 -14.90 -15.83
C LYS A 29 -4.51 -14.70 -14.86
N LEU A 30 -4.24 -14.16 -13.67
CA LEU A 30 -5.05 -14.48 -12.50
C LEU A 30 -6.03 -13.40 -12.05
N TYR A 31 -5.84 -12.12 -12.39
CA TYR A 31 -6.83 -11.10 -12.01
C TYR A 31 -8.12 -11.26 -12.80
N PRO A 32 -9.26 -11.60 -12.15
CA PRO A 32 -10.54 -11.79 -12.84
C PRO A 32 -10.98 -10.52 -13.59
N GLU A 33 -10.63 -9.36 -13.04
CA GLU A 33 -10.99 -8.05 -13.57
C GLU A 33 -10.04 -7.54 -14.67
N LYS A 34 -8.93 -8.25 -14.95
CA LYS A 34 -7.90 -7.83 -15.94
C LYS A 34 -7.40 -6.40 -15.71
N ILE A 35 -7.04 -6.08 -14.46
CA ILE A 35 -6.40 -4.80 -14.14
C ILE A 35 -5.03 -4.66 -14.83
N SER A 36 -4.60 -3.43 -15.09
CA SER A 36 -3.35 -3.15 -15.82
C SER A 36 -2.10 -3.47 -14.99
N MET A 37 -0.96 -3.65 -15.67
CA MET A 37 0.34 -3.79 -15.00
C MET A 37 0.67 -2.57 -14.13
N GLU A 38 0.24 -1.38 -14.53
CA GLU A 38 0.43 -0.16 -13.74
C GLU A 38 -0.41 -0.15 -12.44
N GLU A 39 -1.62 -0.71 -12.48
CA GLU A 39 -2.45 -0.90 -11.30
C GLU A 39 -1.80 -1.87 -10.31
N ILE A 40 -1.30 -3.00 -10.81
CA ILE A 40 -0.63 -4.03 -10.01
C ILE A 40 0.68 -3.49 -9.42
N GLN A 41 1.48 -2.79 -10.24
CA GLN A 41 2.68 -2.10 -9.78
C GLN A 41 2.36 -1.14 -8.62
N GLY A 42 1.25 -0.40 -8.71
CA GLY A 42 0.80 0.47 -7.64
C GLY A 42 0.49 -0.27 -6.35
N GLN A 43 -0.24 -1.39 -6.42
CA GLN A 43 -0.53 -2.21 -5.25
C GLN A 43 0.75 -2.76 -4.61
N TRP A 44 1.65 -3.32 -5.42
CA TRP A 44 2.89 -3.93 -4.95
C TRP A 44 3.85 -2.91 -4.34
N LEU A 45 4.00 -1.72 -4.94
CA LEU A 45 4.84 -0.66 -4.40
C LEU A 45 4.31 -0.16 -3.06
N THR A 46 3.01 0.08 -2.92
CA THR A 46 2.41 0.47 -1.64
C THR A 46 2.65 -0.62 -0.58
N ARG A 47 2.40 -1.88 -0.90
CA ARG A 47 2.65 -3.02 -0.01
C ARG A 47 4.12 -3.12 0.39
N ALA A 48 5.05 -2.95 -0.55
CA ALA A 48 6.47 -3.02 -0.29
C ALA A 48 6.91 -1.97 0.73
N PHE A 49 6.44 -0.72 0.62
CA PHE A 49 6.71 0.30 1.62
C PHE A 49 6.15 -0.05 3.01
N LEU A 50 4.93 -0.59 3.08
CA LEU A 50 4.34 -1.05 4.34
C LEU A 50 5.17 -2.18 4.96
N ILE A 51 5.54 -3.18 4.16
CA ILE A 51 6.39 -4.31 4.57
C ILE A 51 7.75 -3.84 5.04
N GLY A 52 8.36 -2.89 4.34
CA GLY A 52 9.65 -2.32 4.73
C GLY A 52 9.59 -1.56 6.06
N ALA A 53 8.48 -0.83 6.31
CA ALA A 53 8.24 -0.21 7.61
C ALA A 53 8.13 -1.28 8.72
N ALA A 54 7.40 -2.36 8.49
CA ALA A 54 7.29 -3.47 9.45
C ALA A 54 8.61 -4.21 9.68
N ALA A 55 9.42 -4.39 8.63
CA ALA A 55 10.77 -4.96 8.72
C ALA A 55 11.75 -4.04 9.48
N GLY A 56 11.35 -2.79 9.76
CA GLY A 56 12.15 -1.81 10.47
C GLY A 56 13.27 -1.22 9.62
N LEU A 57 13.06 -1.12 8.30
CA LEU A 57 13.92 -0.34 7.41
C LEU A 57 13.80 1.14 7.75
N ASP A 58 14.94 1.83 7.75
CA ASP A 58 14.97 3.27 8.04
C ASP A 58 14.67 4.11 6.80
N ARG A 59 15.08 3.62 5.62
CA ARG A 59 14.82 4.26 4.33
C ARG A 59 14.58 3.23 3.23
N MET A 60 13.71 3.59 2.31
CA MET A 60 13.45 2.84 1.09
C MET A 60 13.40 3.82 -0.09
N MET A 61 14.10 3.50 -1.16
CA MET A 61 14.12 4.30 -2.38
C MET A 61 13.62 3.44 -3.54
N MET A 62 12.54 3.89 -4.14
CA MET A 62 11.98 3.22 -5.31
C MET A 62 12.81 3.56 -6.55
N PHE A 63 13.17 2.55 -7.32
CA PHE A 63 13.69 2.70 -8.67
C PHE A 63 12.48 2.67 -9.63
N LEU A 64 12.13 3.75 -10.32
CA LEU A 64 12.70 5.10 -10.31
C LEU A 64 11.59 6.17 -10.41
N ALA A 65 11.91 7.46 -10.43
CA ALA A 65 10.87 8.50 -10.46
C ALA A 65 10.09 8.53 -11.80
N ASN A 66 10.80 8.46 -12.93
CA ASN A 66 10.25 8.57 -14.28
C ASN A 66 10.65 7.35 -15.10
N ASP A 67 9.78 6.90 -16.00
CA ASP A 67 10.13 5.92 -17.01
C ASP A 67 11.23 6.47 -17.94
N LEU A 68 11.99 5.56 -18.50
CA LEU A 68 13.16 5.85 -19.32
C LEU A 68 12.85 5.63 -20.80
N LYS A 69 12.89 6.72 -21.56
CA LYS A 69 12.77 6.65 -23.03
C LYS A 69 13.99 5.96 -23.63
N ASN A 70 13.76 5.01 -24.53
CA ASN A 70 14.81 4.26 -25.24
C ASN A 70 15.81 3.54 -24.31
N TYR A 71 15.35 3.01 -23.17
CA TYR A 71 16.23 2.31 -22.24
C TYR A 71 16.84 1.06 -22.90
N PRO A 72 18.18 0.95 -23.00
CA PRO A 72 18.82 -0.03 -23.88
C PRO A 72 18.84 -1.46 -23.32
N HIS A 73 18.51 -1.65 -22.03
CA HIS A 73 18.64 -2.94 -21.35
C HIS A 73 17.35 -3.77 -21.34
N GLY A 74 16.27 -3.27 -21.96
CA GLY A 74 15.03 -4.02 -22.20
C GLY A 74 14.17 -4.34 -20.96
N VAL A 75 14.67 -4.09 -19.75
CA VAL A 75 13.96 -4.22 -18.46
C VAL A 75 14.21 -2.98 -17.62
N TYR A 76 13.36 -2.70 -16.64
CA TYR A 76 13.44 -1.56 -15.71
C TYR A 76 13.16 -0.17 -16.32
N GLY A 77 12.92 -0.10 -17.63
CA GLY A 77 12.62 1.15 -18.34
C GLY A 77 11.27 1.74 -17.93
N SER A 78 10.33 0.92 -17.47
CA SER A 78 8.97 1.34 -17.09
C SER A 78 8.66 1.14 -15.60
N CYS A 79 9.66 1.18 -14.72
CA CYS A 79 9.48 1.14 -13.27
C CYS A 79 9.07 2.48 -12.63
N GLY A 80 8.96 3.54 -13.43
CA GLY A 80 8.67 4.90 -12.99
C GLY A 80 7.31 5.06 -12.32
N PHE A 81 7.19 6.10 -11.48
CA PHE A 81 5.88 6.65 -11.11
C PHE A 81 5.25 7.49 -12.22
N ILE A 82 6.09 8.02 -13.11
CA ILE A 82 5.71 8.95 -14.18
C ILE A 82 6.11 8.29 -15.49
N THR A 83 5.21 8.25 -16.46
CA THR A 83 5.51 7.73 -17.80
C THR A 83 6.51 8.63 -18.55
N VAL A 84 7.01 8.16 -19.70
CA VAL A 84 7.87 8.96 -20.59
C VAL A 84 7.16 10.19 -21.17
N ASP A 85 5.83 10.20 -21.16
CA ASP A 85 4.96 11.28 -21.63
C ASP A 85 4.45 12.15 -20.47
N GLU A 86 5.12 12.09 -19.30
CA GLU A 86 4.85 12.90 -18.10
C GLU A 86 3.51 12.63 -17.39
N GLU A 87 2.81 11.55 -17.75
CA GLU A 87 1.59 11.13 -17.06
C GLU A 87 1.91 10.35 -15.77
N PHE A 88 1.18 10.65 -14.68
CA PHE A 88 1.31 9.93 -13.42
C PHE A 88 0.60 8.57 -13.46
N LYS A 89 1.33 7.51 -13.12
CA LYS A 89 0.79 6.15 -12.99
C LYS A 89 -0.04 5.98 -11.71
N PRO A 90 -0.94 4.97 -11.64
CA PRO A 90 -1.62 4.58 -10.39
C PRO A 90 -0.70 4.49 -9.18
N SER A 91 0.49 3.93 -9.36
CA SER A 91 1.51 3.79 -8.32
C SER A 91 1.88 5.11 -7.64
N TRP A 92 1.94 6.22 -8.38
CA TRP A 92 2.20 7.54 -7.81
C TRP A 92 1.08 7.97 -6.84
N TYR A 93 -0.17 7.82 -7.27
CA TYR A 93 -1.33 8.20 -6.47
C TYR A 93 -1.49 7.32 -5.23
N TYR A 94 -1.24 6.02 -5.35
CA TYR A 94 -1.38 5.07 -4.24
C TYR A 94 -0.31 5.29 -3.18
N VAL A 95 0.96 5.41 -3.59
CA VAL A 95 2.06 5.69 -2.66
C VAL A 95 1.92 7.08 -2.04
N LYS A 96 1.49 8.10 -2.80
CA LYS A 96 1.23 9.45 -2.28
C LYS A 96 0.09 9.46 -1.25
N THR A 97 -1.01 8.78 -1.54
CA THR A 97 -2.15 8.67 -0.60
C THR A 97 -1.73 7.97 0.69
N MET A 98 -1.04 6.82 0.58
CA MET A 98 -0.50 6.11 1.75
C MET A 98 0.44 7.00 2.57
N LYS A 99 1.39 7.68 1.90
CA LYS A 99 2.31 8.61 2.56
C LYS A 99 1.57 9.71 3.30
N ASN A 100 0.56 10.33 2.68
CA ASN A 100 -0.24 11.38 3.29
C ASN A 100 -1.00 10.87 4.52
N ALA A 101 -1.65 9.71 4.41
CA ALA A 101 -2.44 9.12 5.50
C ALA A 101 -1.59 8.68 6.70
N LEU A 102 -0.35 8.22 6.47
CA LEU A 102 0.53 7.69 7.52
C LEU A 102 1.62 8.68 7.96
N THR A 103 1.58 9.94 7.50
CA THR A 103 2.62 10.93 7.81
C THR A 103 2.76 11.13 9.33
N GLY A 104 4.01 11.03 9.81
CA GLY A 104 4.34 11.19 11.23
C GLY A 104 3.94 9.99 12.11
N MET A 105 3.46 8.90 11.52
CA MET A 105 3.20 7.65 12.23
C MET A 105 4.39 6.69 12.13
N VAL A 106 4.52 5.83 13.13
CA VAL A 106 5.47 4.72 13.14
C VAL A 106 4.71 3.40 13.13
N PHE A 107 5.26 2.38 12.48
CA PHE A 107 4.74 1.01 12.59
C PHE A 107 4.80 0.55 14.05
N LEU A 108 3.71 -0.05 14.54
CA LEU A 108 3.62 -0.62 15.87
C LEU A 108 3.79 -2.14 15.82
N ASP A 109 2.86 -2.81 15.15
CA ASP A 109 2.81 -4.26 15.04
C ASP A 109 1.90 -4.71 13.89
N GLU A 110 2.02 -5.99 13.58
CA GLU A 110 1.08 -6.73 12.75
C GLU A 110 0.07 -7.40 13.68
N LEU A 111 -1.22 -7.23 13.41
CA LEU A 111 -2.29 -7.87 14.16
C LEU A 111 -2.68 -9.21 13.54
N PRO A 112 -3.01 -10.23 14.37
CA PRO A 112 -3.61 -11.44 13.86
C PRO A 112 -4.99 -11.10 13.31
N SER A 113 -5.20 -11.39 12.03
CA SER A 113 -6.46 -11.14 11.32
C SER A 113 -7.48 -12.26 11.49
N GLU A 114 -7.05 -13.42 12.00
CA GLU A 114 -7.81 -14.68 12.00
C GLU A 114 -8.24 -15.14 10.60
N ASN A 115 -7.67 -14.55 9.54
CA ASN A 115 -7.89 -14.89 8.15
C ASN A 115 -6.55 -14.81 7.40
N GLU A 116 -6.03 -15.94 6.92
CA GLU A 116 -4.72 -16.03 6.26
C GLU A 116 -4.58 -15.12 5.02
N ASN A 117 -5.70 -14.70 4.42
CA ASN A 117 -5.75 -13.81 3.28
C ASN A 117 -5.84 -12.33 3.66
N VAL A 118 -5.77 -11.96 4.94
CA VAL A 118 -5.81 -10.56 5.37
C VAL A 118 -4.61 -10.27 6.25
N TRP A 119 -3.79 -9.31 5.87
CA TRP A 119 -2.76 -8.72 6.73
C TRP A 119 -3.27 -7.40 7.32
N ILE A 120 -2.92 -7.14 8.57
CA ILE A 120 -3.29 -5.89 9.27
C ILE A 120 -2.06 -5.30 9.94
N TYR A 121 -1.62 -4.15 9.46
CA TYR A 121 -0.54 -3.40 10.10
C TYR A 121 -1.10 -2.22 10.87
N ARG A 122 -0.61 -2.01 12.10
CA ARG A 122 -0.94 -0.81 12.89
C ARG A 122 0.17 0.21 12.86
N PHE A 123 -0.23 1.46 12.72
CA PHE A 123 0.66 2.61 12.74
C PHE A 123 0.14 3.64 13.74
N LYS A 124 1.03 4.28 14.49
CA LYS A 124 0.65 5.30 15.47
C LYS A 124 1.52 6.54 15.38
N ASN A 125 0.87 7.70 15.47
CA ASN A 125 1.57 8.93 15.76
C ASN A 125 1.83 9.00 17.27
N LEU A 126 3.10 8.96 17.66
CA LEU A 126 3.49 8.93 19.08
C LEU A 126 3.22 10.24 19.82
N GLN A 127 3.02 11.35 19.09
CA GLN A 127 2.74 12.66 19.68
C GLN A 127 1.24 12.93 19.83
N SER A 128 0.46 12.69 18.77
CA SER A 128 -0.97 12.99 18.76
C SER A 128 -1.85 11.83 19.24
N GLY A 129 -1.32 10.60 19.29
CA GLY A 129 -2.10 9.41 19.63
C GLY A 129 -2.94 8.85 18.48
N LYS A 130 -3.05 9.56 17.36
CA LYS A 130 -3.73 9.08 16.14
C LYS A 130 -3.17 7.74 15.70
N CYS A 131 -4.04 6.85 15.25
CA CYS A 131 -3.65 5.54 14.77
C CYS A 131 -4.28 5.22 13.42
N ALA A 132 -3.64 4.35 12.68
CA ALA A 132 -4.16 3.77 11.46
C ALA A 132 -4.00 2.24 11.48
N TYR A 133 -5.00 1.54 10.96
CA TYR A 133 -4.93 0.14 10.57
C TYR A 133 -4.81 0.12 9.04
N VAL A 134 -3.84 -0.63 8.51
CA VAL A 134 -3.66 -0.80 7.07
C VAL A 134 -3.91 -2.26 6.75
N LEU A 135 -4.89 -2.53 5.90
CA LEU A 135 -5.37 -3.86 5.59
C LEU A 135 -5.17 -4.15 4.10
N TRP A 136 -4.71 -5.36 3.76
CA TRP A 136 -4.67 -5.85 2.38
C TRP A 136 -4.61 -7.37 2.33
N CYS A 137 -4.93 -7.92 1.16
CA CYS A 137 -4.69 -9.32 0.83
C CYS A 137 -3.24 -9.51 0.34
N PRO A 138 -2.42 -10.36 0.99
CA PRO A 138 -1.01 -10.57 0.62
C PRO A 138 -0.81 -11.43 -0.64
N THR A 139 -1.86 -11.65 -1.42
CA THR A 139 -1.91 -12.49 -2.63
C THR A 139 -1.50 -11.70 -3.89
N SER A 140 -1.56 -12.33 -5.07
CA SER A 140 -1.43 -11.63 -6.36
C SER A 140 -2.28 -12.29 -7.46
N ASP A 141 -3.53 -12.57 -7.12
CA ASP A 141 -4.52 -13.24 -7.94
C ASP A 141 -5.87 -12.52 -7.96
N GLY A 142 -5.95 -11.32 -7.37
CA GLY A 142 -7.19 -10.54 -7.28
C GLY A 142 -8.10 -10.98 -6.14
N THR A 143 -7.57 -11.65 -5.12
CA THR A 143 -8.33 -11.99 -3.91
C THR A 143 -9.01 -10.75 -3.31
N VAL A 144 -10.27 -10.95 -2.95
CA VAL A 144 -11.07 -10.03 -2.15
C VAL A 144 -11.70 -10.82 -1.01
N VAL A 145 -11.56 -10.34 0.21
CA VAL A 145 -12.27 -10.81 1.40
C VAL A 145 -13.38 -9.81 1.68
N GLU A 146 -14.61 -10.19 1.35
CA GLU A 146 -15.81 -9.38 1.56
C GLU A 146 -16.18 -9.31 3.04
N ASP A 147 -16.76 -8.18 3.46
CA ASP A 147 -17.35 -7.99 4.80
C ASP A 147 -16.41 -8.33 5.97
N TYR A 148 -15.10 -8.10 5.81
CA TYR A 148 -14.11 -8.40 6.84
C TYR A 148 -14.40 -7.58 8.11
N GLU A 149 -14.46 -8.26 9.27
CA GLU A 149 -14.72 -7.63 10.56
C GLU A 149 -13.41 -7.18 11.22
N LEU A 150 -13.12 -5.88 11.18
CA LEU A 150 -11.98 -5.30 11.91
C LEU A 150 -12.43 -4.79 13.27
N LYS A 151 -11.84 -5.37 14.33
CA LYS A 151 -11.98 -4.85 15.70
C LYS A 151 -11.13 -3.60 15.86
N ILE A 152 -11.76 -2.50 16.24
CA ILE A 152 -11.09 -1.25 16.56
C ILE A 152 -10.83 -1.23 18.07
N THR A 153 -9.56 -1.18 18.45
CA THR A 153 -9.18 -0.93 19.84
C THR A 153 -9.18 0.56 20.13
N GLY A 154 -9.71 0.94 21.29
CA GLY A 154 -9.82 2.33 21.75
C GLY A 154 -11.26 2.87 21.71
N ASN A 155 -11.47 4.05 22.30
CA ASN A 155 -12.76 4.73 22.29
C ASN A 155 -12.73 5.88 21.28
N THR A 156 -13.06 5.59 20.02
CA THR A 156 -13.06 6.60 18.95
C THR A 156 -14.46 6.80 18.38
N PRO A 157 -14.98 8.04 18.34
CA PRO A 157 -16.29 8.32 17.76
C PRO A 157 -16.27 8.39 16.23
N VAL A 158 -15.08 8.44 15.62
CA VAL A 158 -14.91 8.63 14.18
C VAL A 158 -13.90 7.62 13.66
N VAL A 159 -14.36 6.76 12.75
CA VAL A 159 -13.52 5.84 12.00
C VAL A 159 -13.60 6.22 10.54
N LYS A 160 -12.45 6.41 9.89
CA LYS A 160 -12.39 6.84 8.48
C LYS A 160 -11.64 5.83 7.65
N LYS A 161 -12.29 5.32 6.59
CA LYS A 161 -11.68 4.50 5.55
C LYS A 161 -11.12 5.41 4.47
N THR A 162 -9.84 5.25 4.14
CA THR A 162 -9.17 5.89 3.01
C THR A 162 -8.82 4.83 1.99
N MET A 163 -9.43 4.93 0.81
CA MET A 163 -9.20 4.05 -0.33
C MET A 163 -8.18 4.68 -1.29
N LEU A 164 -7.23 3.89 -1.76
CA LEU A 164 -6.25 4.31 -2.76
C LEU A 164 -6.92 4.31 -4.14
N VAL A 165 -6.96 5.46 -4.82
CA VAL A 165 -7.69 5.62 -6.10
C VAL A 165 -6.84 6.40 -7.12
N HIS A 166 -6.74 5.86 -8.33
CA HIS A 166 -5.99 6.48 -9.42
C HIS A 166 -6.59 7.86 -9.74
N LYS A 167 -5.72 8.85 -10.02
CA LYS A 167 -6.11 10.27 -10.19
C LYS A 167 -6.65 10.96 -8.93
N ASN A 168 -6.38 10.40 -7.74
CA ASN A 168 -6.67 11.05 -6.47
C ASN A 168 -5.46 11.01 -5.52
N GLU A 169 -4.97 12.18 -5.11
CA GLU A 169 -3.74 12.30 -4.31
C GLU A 169 -3.92 12.06 -2.80
N THR A 170 -5.16 12.07 -2.33
CA THR A 170 -5.54 11.88 -0.92
C THR A 170 -6.48 10.69 -0.73
N GLY A 171 -6.70 9.92 -1.80
CA GLY A 171 -7.66 8.84 -1.84
C GLY A 171 -9.12 9.30 -1.72
N ILE A 172 -10.02 8.34 -1.71
CA ILE A 172 -11.42 8.56 -1.35
C ILE A 172 -11.58 8.24 0.12
N ASN A 173 -12.15 9.18 0.87
CA ASN A 173 -12.39 9.05 2.29
C ASN A 173 -13.87 8.79 2.55
N GLU A 174 -14.16 7.81 3.39
CA GLU A 174 -15.51 7.41 3.78
C GLU A 174 -15.55 7.24 5.30
N ASP A 175 -16.57 7.79 5.94
CA ASP A 175 -16.80 7.56 7.36
C ASP A 175 -17.44 6.18 7.55
N LEU A 176 -16.89 5.38 8.46
CA LEU A 176 -17.41 4.06 8.79
C LEU A 176 -18.16 4.09 10.12
N GLU A 177 -19.29 3.39 10.15
CA GLU A 177 -20.04 3.17 11.38
C GLU A 177 -19.33 2.13 12.25
N LEU A 178 -19.07 2.50 13.50
CA LEU A 178 -18.51 1.60 14.50
C LEU A 178 -19.66 0.93 15.27
N THR A 179 -19.88 -0.36 15.04
CA THR A 179 -20.90 -1.14 15.76
C THR A 179 -20.22 -2.06 16.75
N ASN A 180 -20.47 -1.86 18.05
CA ASN A 180 -19.90 -2.67 19.13
C ASN A 180 -18.36 -2.82 19.04
N GLY A 181 -17.66 -1.75 18.67
CA GLY A 181 -16.19 -1.74 18.55
C GLY A 181 -15.64 -2.44 17.30
N THR A 182 -16.50 -2.74 16.32
CA THR A 182 -16.11 -3.40 15.06
C THR A 182 -16.61 -2.59 13.87
N ILE A 183 -15.83 -2.59 12.79
CA ILE A 183 -16.25 -2.11 11.47
C ILE A 183 -16.26 -3.27 10.48
N ARG A 184 -17.02 -3.13 9.40
CA ARG A 184 -16.98 -4.04 8.25
C ARG A 184 -16.47 -3.32 7.02
N LEU A 185 -15.62 -4.00 6.26
CA LEU A 185 -15.08 -3.50 5.00
C LEU A 185 -14.57 -4.65 4.13
N ASP A 186 -14.65 -4.47 2.82
CA ASP A 186 -13.98 -5.38 1.89
C ASP A 186 -12.47 -5.12 1.91
N VAL A 187 -11.69 -6.20 1.92
CA VAL A 187 -10.22 -6.15 1.87
C VAL A 187 -9.77 -6.80 0.56
N SER A 188 -8.99 -6.08 -0.23
CA SER A 188 -8.39 -6.58 -1.48
C SER A 188 -6.87 -6.49 -1.43
N GLU A 189 -6.20 -6.89 -2.50
CA GLU A 189 -4.74 -6.72 -2.64
C GLU A 189 -4.29 -5.25 -2.71
N ARG A 190 -5.22 -4.32 -3.04
CA ARG A 190 -4.98 -2.88 -2.91
C ARG A 190 -5.19 -2.47 -1.45
N PRO A 191 -4.16 -1.93 -0.76
CA PRO A 191 -4.30 -1.57 0.64
C PRO A 191 -5.41 -0.54 0.91
N VAL A 192 -6.11 -0.73 2.01
CA VAL A 192 -7.06 0.24 2.58
C VAL A 192 -6.56 0.71 3.94
N ILE A 193 -6.76 1.98 4.25
CA ILE A 193 -6.28 2.60 5.49
C ILE A 193 -7.49 3.01 6.33
N VAL A 194 -7.59 2.50 7.55
CA VAL A 194 -8.62 2.85 8.52
C VAL A 194 -7.98 3.71 9.60
N SER A 195 -8.30 5.01 9.58
CA SER A 195 -7.79 5.99 10.55
C SER A 195 -8.74 6.17 11.72
N VAL A 196 -8.16 6.29 12.92
CA VAL A 196 -8.87 6.53 14.18
C VAL A 196 -8.17 7.62 14.99
N GLU A 197 -8.94 8.48 15.64
CA GLU A 197 -8.40 9.68 16.30
C GLU A 197 -7.73 9.38 17.65
N ASN A 198 -8.20 8.37 18.39
CA ASN A 198 -7.65 8.01 19.69
C ASN A 198 -7.65 6.49 19.91
N PHE A 199 -6.56 6.00 20.48
CA PHE A 199 -6.46 4.68 21.11
C PHE A 199 -6.77 4.79 22.60
#